data_AF-A0A7W0K7P3-F1
#
_entry.id   AF-A0A7W0K7P3-F1
#
_cell.length_a   1.000
_cell.length_b   1.000
_cell.length_c   1.000
_cell.angle_alpha   90.00
_cell.angle_beta   90.00
_cell.angle_gamma   90.00
#
_symmetry.space_group_name_H-M   'P 1'
#
loop_
_entity.id
_entity.type
_entity.pdbx_description
1 polymer ?
#
loop_
_entity_poly.entity_id
_entity_poly.type
_entity_poly.pdbx_seq_one_letter_code
_entity_poly.pdbx_strand_id
1 'polypeptide(L)'
;MTVATKTDYQSARRYLMRKDLVLGTVIKQVGPCGLPNLPQYPPFMALAEAIASQQLSVKAADTIFGRFCTLFAPDKLPDPVRLLTFDDATIRGVGFSRSKMLFLRDLATHVVEKRLLLDRLHEHNDAQVLQQLTAVKGIGPWTAEIFLMFRLQRPDVFPVADLGLVKAAQRLYRMRQPPTREKLLKLAEAWRPYRSIAAWYLWRSLSLPSPVATTLMSPTKRRTPESRSRRPPPV
;
A
#
# COMPACT_ATOMS: atom_id res chain seq x y z
N MET A 1 16.84 6.95 13.74
CA MET A 1 15.81 6.00 14.24
C MET A 1 15.95 4.69 13.48
N THR A 2 15.96 3.56 14.18
CA THR A 2 16.25 2.23 13.63
C THR A 2 15.07 1.68 12.82
N VAL A 3 15.36 1.09 11.66
CA VAL A 3 14.40 0.34 10.84
C VAL A 3 13.79 -0.78 11.68
N ALA A 4 12.46 -0.92 11.66
CA ALA A 4 11.76 -1.96 12.42
C ALA A 4 12.21 -3.37 11.96
N THR A 5 12.69 -4.18 12.90
CA THR A 5 13.14 -5.56 12.67
C THR A 5 11.94 -6.51 12.51
N LYS A 6 12.16 -7.71 11.95
CA LYS A 6 11.12 -8.77 11.91
C LYS A 6 10.54 -9.09 13.29
N THR A 7 11.35 -8.98 14.34
CA THR A 7 10.94 -9.16 15.75
C THR A 7 9.96 -8.06 16.20
N ASP A 8 10.16 -6.83 15.73
CA ASP A 8 9.27 -5.71 16.03
C ASP A 8 7.88 -5.92 15.42
N TYR A 9 7.79 -6.48 14.21
CA TYR A 9 6.50 -6.82 13.59
C TYR A 9 5.76 -7.95 14.33
N GLN A 10 6.46 -8.93 14.89
CA GLN A 10 5.83 -9.98 15.72
C GLN A 10 5.29 -9.41 17.04
N SER A 11 6.03 -8.51 17.67
CA SER A 11 5.59 -7.82 18.88
C SER A 11 4.42 -6.88 18.60
N ALA A 12 4.46 -6.14 17.48
CA ALA A 12 3.36 -5.31 17.01
C ALA A 12 2.07 -6.12 16.81
N ARG A 13 2.14 -7.29 16.17
CA ARG A 13 0.99 -8.19 16.01
C ARG A 13 0.38 -8.58 17.34
N ARG A 14 1.20 -9.07 18.28
CA ARG A 14 0.73 -9.47 19.63
C ARG A 14 0.09 -8.30 20.37
N TYR A 15 0.68 -7.10 20.25
CA TYR A 15 0.13 -5.88 20.84
C TYR A 15 -1.24 -5.53 20.24
N LEU A 16 -1.34 -5.45 18.91
CA LEU A 16 -2.58 -5.09 18.21
C LEU A 16 -3.71 -6.08 18.50
N MET A 17 -3.40 -7.38 18.53
CA MET A 17 -4.38 -8.42 18.86
C MET A 17 -4.98 -8.27 20.28
N ARG A 18 -4.25 -7.68 21.23
CA ARG A 18 -4.74 -7.41 22.59
C ARG A 18 -5.52 -6.10 22.68
N LYS A 19 -5.12 -5.08 21.92
CA LYS A 19 -5.75 -3.76 21.94
C LYS A 19 -7.07 -3.71 21.19
N ASP A 20 -7.22 -4.54 20.16
CA ASP A 20 -8.40 -4.57 19.32
C ASP A 20 -8.73 -6.01 18.90
N LEU A 21 -9.82 -6.55 19.44
CA LEU A 21 -10.25 -7.93 19.18
C LEU A 21 -10.73 -8.15 17.74
N VAL A 22 -11.31 -7.11 17.11
CA VAL A 22 -11.75 -7.17 15.72
C VAL A 22 -10.54 -7.28 14.82
N LEU A 23 -9.56 -6.38 14.99
CA LEU A 23 -8.29 -6.44 14.28
C LEU A 23 -7.53 -7.74 14.62
N GLY A 24 -7.60 -8.20 15.86
CA GLY A 24 -6.97 -9.45 16.29
C GLY A 24 -7.50 -10.68 15.56
N THR A 25 -8.78 -10.69 15.19
CA THR A 25 -9.38 -11.75 14.37
C THR A 25 -8.80 -11.73 12.95
N VAL A 26 -8.66 -10.54 12.36
CA VAL A 26 -8.03 -10.37 11.04
C VAL A 26 -6.57 -10.82 11.06
N ILE A 27 -5.80 -10.44 12.10
CA ILE A 27 -4.39 -10.81 12.24
C ILE A 27 -4.20 -12.33 12.28
N LYS A 28 -5.10 -13.06 12.96
CA LYS A 28 -5.08 -14.54 12.99
C LYS A 28 -5.36 -15.16 11.63
N GLN A 29 -6.30 -14.61 10.87
CA GLN A 29 -6.67 -15.12 9.54
C GLN A 29 -5.60 -14.82 8.49
N VAL A 30 -5.03 -13.62 8.52
CA VAL A 30 -4.01 -13.18 7.54
C VAL A 30 -2.64 -13.79 7.84
N GLY A 31 -2.29 -14.00 9.11
CA GLY A 31 -0.99 -14.52 9.50
C GLY A 31 0.09 -13.43 9.63
N PRO A 32 1.38 -13.74 9.36
CA PRO A 32 2.49 -12.80 9.48
C PRO A 32 2.34 -11.53 8.64
N CYS A 33 2.85 -10.40 9.15
CA CYS A 33 2.83 -9.14 8.40
C CYS A 33 3.88 -9.17 7.28
N GLY A 34 3.45 -8.85 6.05
CA GLY A 34 4.30 -8.86 4.87
C GLY A 34 5.06 -7.55 4.61
N LEU A 35 4.75 -6.46 5.31
CA LEU A 35 5.43 -5.16 5.19
C LEU A 35 6.97 -5.23 5.19
N PRO A 36 7.63 -5.96 6.13
CA PRO A 36 9.10 -6.01 6.17
C PRO A 36 9.73 -6.74 4.97
N ASN A 37 8.96 -7.52 4.22
CA ASN A 37 9.46 -8.30 3.09
C ASN A 37 9.23 -7.62 1.73
N LEU A 38 8.67 -6.41 1.73
CA LEU A 38 8.42 -5.69 0.48
C LEU A 38 9.75 -5.29 -0.16
N PRO A 39 9.88 -5.43 -1.49
CA PRO A 39 11.03 -4.92 -2.22
C PRO A 39 11.23 -3.43 -1.93
N GLN A 40 12.48 -3.06 -1.65
CA GLN A 40 12.88 -1.67 -1.51
C GLN A 40 13.45 -1.20 -2.85
N TYR A 41 12.88 -0.11 -3.35
CA TYR A 41 13.37 0.59 -4.52
C TYR A 41 13.98 1.92 -4.07
N PRO A 42 14.91 2.50 -4.85
CA PRO A 42 15.43 3.82 -4.57
C PRO A 42 14.30 4.85 -4.36
N PRO A 43 14.40 5.73 -3.34
CA PRO A 43 13.35 6.68 -2.97
C PRO A 43 12.77 7.48 -4.14
N PHE A 44 13.63 7.92 -5.07
CA PHE A 44 13.20 8.69 -6.24
C PHE A 44 12.32 7.86 -7.17
N MET A 45 12.75 6.64 -7.49
CA MET A 45 12.00 5.69 -8.31
C MET A 45 10.62 5.41 -7.69
N ALA A 46 10.56 5.24 -6.37
CA ALA A 46 9.32 5.01 -5.65
C ALA A 46 8.32 6.18 -5.74
N LEU A 47 8.81 7.41 -5.61
CA LEU A 47 7.96 8.60 -5.74
C LEU A 47 7.52 8.82 -7.19
N ALA A 48 8.40 8.56 -8.16
CA ALA A 48 8.06 8.60 -9.58
C ALA A 48 6.99 7.56 -9.95
N GLU A 49 7.10 6.34 -9.43
CA GLU A 49 6.10 5.27 -9.59
C GLU A 49 4.75 5.68 -8.97
N ALA A 50 4.79 6.30 -7.78
CA ALA A 50 3.60 6.80 -7.12
C ALA A 50 2.89 7.86 -7.98
N ILE A 51 3.62 8.82 -8.54
CA ILE A 51 3.08 9.82 -9.48
C ILE A 51 2.50 9.15 -10.73
N ALA A 52 3.21 8.18 -11.31
CA ALA A 52 2.74 7.44 -12.48
C ALA A 52 1.41 6.73 -12.21
N SER A 53 1.24 6.17 -11.02
CA SER A 53 0.10 5.33 -10.65
C SER A 53 -1.19 6.10 -10.33
N GLN A 54 -1.11 7.41 -10.09
CA GLN A 54 -2.28 8.21 -9.68
C GLN A 54 -3.44 8.10 -10.69
N GLN A 55 -4.66 7.84 -10.22
CA GLN A 55 -5.88 7.80 -11.03
C GLN A 55 -5.84 6.79 -12.21
N LEU A 56 -5.06 5.72 -12.09
CA LEU A 56 -4.97 4.65 -13.09
C LEU A 56 -5.25 3.28 -12.47
N SER A 57 -5.59 2.31 -13.32
CA SER A 57 -5.52 0.90 -12.93
C SER A 57 -4.07 0.47 -12.75
N VAL A 58 -3.83 -0.55 -11.92
CA VAL A 58 -2.48 -1.12 -11.68
C VAL A 58 -1.80 -1.49 -12.99
N LYS A 59 -2.49 -2.22 -13.87
CA LYS A 59 -1.95 -2.64 -15.18
C LYS A 59 -1.52 -1.45 -16.07
N ALA A 60 -2.30 -0.37 -16.07
CA ALA A 60 -1.96 0.82 -16.84
C ALA A 60 -0.75 1.56 -16.24
N ALA A 61 -0.72 1.69 -14.91
CA ALA A 61 0.42 2.27 -14.18
C ALA A 61 1.72 1.50 -14.45
N ASP A 62 1.69 0.16 -14.30
CA ASP A 62 2.84 -0.72 -14.54
C ASP A 62 3.38 -0.58 -15.98
N THR A 63 2.47 -0.49 -16.96
CA THR A 63 2.85 -0.34 -18.36
C THR A 63 3.56 0.99 -18.61
N ILE A 64 3.00 2.10 -18.11
CA ILE A 64 3.59 3.44 -18.28
C ILE A 64 4.93 3.53 -17.54
N PHE A 65 4.97 3.06 -16.29
CA PHE A 65 6.17 3.12 -15.47
C PHE A 65 7.28 2.21 -15.98
N GLY A 66 6.95 1.05 -16.53
CA GLY A 66 7.91 0.18 -17.21
C GLY A 66 8.58 0.88 -18.40
N ARG A 67 7.78 1.52 -19.28
CA ARG A 67 8.30 2.31 -20.41
C ARG A 67 9.12 3.51 -19.93
N PHE A 68 8.70 4.19 -18.87
CA PHE A 68 9.47 5.26 -18.26
C PHE A 68 10.86 4.79 -17.82
N CYS A 69 10.94 3.66 -17.11
CA CYS A 69 12.21 3.09 -16.68
C CYS A 69 13.10 2.75 -17.88
N THR A 70 12.54 2.34 -19.03
CA THR A 70 13.36 2.07 -20.24
C THR A 70 14.06 3.29 -20.81
N LEU A 71 13.61 4.52 -20.53
CA LEU A 71 14.33 5.75 -20.89
C LEU A 71 15.71 5.84 -20.21
N PHE A 72 15.88 5.14 -19.08
CA PHE A 72 17.09 5.10 -18.27
C PHE A 72 17.92 3.83 -18.51
N ALA A 73 17.80 3.21 -19.68
CA ALA A 73 18.65 2.08 -20.05
C ALA A 73 20.16 2.44 -19.95
N PRO A 74 21.03 1.45 -19.65
CA PRO A 74 20.73 0.02 -19.46
C PRO A 74 20.16 -0.32 -18.08
N ASP A 75 20.43 0.49 -17.05
CA ASP A 75 20.12 0.16 -15.65
C ASP A 75 18.62 0.18 -15.33
N LYS A 76 17.84 0.89 -16.16
CA LYS A 76 16.39 1.09 -16.00
C LYS A 76 16.04 1.72 -14.64
N LEU A 77 16.98 2.48 -14.08
CA LEU A 77 16.81 3.17 -12.82
C LEU A 77 16.59 4.67 -13.09
N PRO A 78 15.40 5.23 -12.78
CA PRO A 78 15.16 6.66 -12.93
C PRO A 78 16.15 7.49 -12.13
N ASP A 79 16.89 8.34 -12.83
CA ASP A 79 17.84 9.30 -12.26
C ASP A 79 17.28 10.73 -12.41
N PRO A 80 17.23 11.53 -11.33
CA PRO A 80 16.64 12.87 -11.38
C PRO A 80 17.40 13.83 -12.30
N VAL A 81 18.72 13.73 -12.42
CA VAL A 81 19.52 14.63 -13.28
C VAL A 81 19.22 14.32 -14.74
N ARG A 82 19.29 13.05 -15.13
CA ARG A 82 18.99 12.57 -16.48
C ARG A 82 17.53 12.81 -16.85
N LEU A 83 16.58 12.68 -15.91
CA LEU A 83 15.17 12.99 -16.17
C LEU A 83 14.99 14.43 -16.66
N LEU A 84 15.73 15.40 -16.09
CA LEU A 84 15.62 16.80 -16.49
C LEU A 84 16.18 17.07 -17.88
N THR A 85 17.02 16.18 -18.43
CA THR A 85 17.57 16.32 -19.79
C THR A 85 16.63 15.86 -20.89
N PHE A 86 15.64 15.00 -20.59
CA PHE A 86 14.66 14.60 -21.60
C PHE A 86 13.75 15.76 -21.96
N ASP A 87 13.32 15.84 -23.21
CA ASP A 87 12.28 16.78 -23.62
C ASP A 87 10.88 16.29 -23.18
N ASP A 88 9.91 17.19 -23.22
CA ASP A 88 8.53 16.88 -22.83
C ASP A 88 7.88 15.82 -23.73
N ALA A 89 8.26 15.80 -25.02
CA ALA A 89 7.75 14.84 -25.99
C ALA A 89 8.16 13.41 -25.63
N THR A 90 9.40 13.21 -25.18
CA THR A 90 9.95 11.93 -24.74
C THR A 90 9.21 11.40 -23.52
N ILE A 91 9.03 12.23 -22.49
CA ILE A 91 8.35 11.82 -21.25
C ILE A 91 6.87 11.53 -21.52
N ARG A 92 6.21 12.31 -22.38
CA ARG A 92 4.82 12.06 -22.77
C ARG A 92 4.69 10.83 -23.66
N GLY A 93 5.68 10.57 -24.52
CA GLY A 93 5.72 9.42 -25.43
C GLY A 93 5.65 8.07 -24.72
N VAL A 94 6.15 7.98 -23.47
CA VAL A 94 6.02 6.75 -22.66
C VAL A 94 4.66 6.61 -21.96
N GLY A 95 3.78 7.61 -22.06
CA GLY A 95 2.38 7.54 -21.61
C GLY A 95 2.01 8.45 -20.44
N PHE A 96 2.89 9.36 -20.00
CA PHE A 96 2.52 10.33 -18.97
C PHE A 96 1.58 11.42 -19.52
N SER A 97 0.60 11.80 -18.69
CA SER A 97 -0.15 13.03 -18.91
C SER A 97 0.74 14.26 -18.72
N ARG A 98 0.31 15.41 -19.23
CA ARG A 98 1.03 16.68 -19.04
C ARG A 98 1.25 16.99 -17.55
N SER A 99 0.21 16.84 -16.72
CA SER A 99 0.30 17.13 -15.29
C SER A 99 1.29 16.22 -14.57
N LYS A 100 1.28 14.91 -14.85
CA LYS A 100 2.21 13.95 -14.21
C LYS A 100 3.65 14.18 -14.67
N MET A 101 3.86 14.54 -15.93
CA MET A 101 5.19 14.95 -16.41
C MET A 101 5.70 16.19 -15.67
N LEU A 102 4.85 17.19 -15.44
CA LEU A 102 5.22 18.36 -14.63
C LEU A 102 5.55 17.98 -13.18
N PHE A 103 4.79 17.07 -12.55
CA PHE A 103 5.07 16.58 -11.20
C PHE A 103 6.40 15.82 -11.11
N LEU A 104 6.72 15.00 -12.12
CA LEU A 104 8.00 14.31 -12.22
C LEU A 104 9.18 15.29 -12.34
N ARG A 105 9.05 16.33 -13.17
CA ARG A 105 10.06 17.38 -13.27
C ARG A 105 10.22 18.16 -11.98
N ASP A 106 9.12 18.50 -11.31
CA ASP A 106 9.13 19.22 -10.04
C ASP A 106 9.84 18.38 -8.96
N LEU A 107 9.52 17.08 -8.87
CA LEU A 107 10.22 16.12 -7.99
C LEU A 107 11.72 16.07 -8.29
N ALA A 108 12.11 15.88 -9.55
CA ALA A 108 13.52 15.84 -9.92
C ALA A 108 14.25 17.14 -9.61
N THR A 109 13.61 18.29 -9.86
CA THR A 109 14.17 19.61 -9.56
C THR A 109 14.42 19.76 -8.06
N HIS A 110 13.46 19.39 -7.21
CA HIS A 110 13.64 19.40 -5.75
C HIS A 110 14.84 18.55 -5.29
N VAL A 111 15.07 17.41 -5.93
CA VAL A 111 16.20 16.52 -5.61
C VAL A 111 17.53 17.09 -6.10
N VAL A 112 17.60 17.53 -7.36
CA VAL A 112 18.82 18.08 -7.99
C VAL A 112 19.28 19.36 -7.28
N GLU A 113 18.34 20.24 -6.91
CA GLU A 113 18.62 21.46 -6.16
C GLU A 113 18.83 21.23 -4.66
N LYS A 114 18.86 19.96 -4.20
CA LYS A 114 19.06 19.57 -2.80
C LYS A 114 18.02 20.15 -1.82
N ARG A 115 16.85 20.58 -2.32
CA ARG A 115 15.69 20.98 -1.51
C ARG A 115 15.00 19.78 -0.87
N LEU A 116 15.17 18.60 -1.46
CA LEU A 116 14.68 17.32 -0.94
C LEU A 116 15.80 16.27 -0.98
N LEU A 117 16.39 15.98 0.17
CA LEU A 117 17.46 14.98 0.31
C LEU A 117 16.84 13.62 0.65
N LEU A 118 16.44 12.89 -0.40
CA LEU A 118 15.69 11.63 -0.27
C LEU A 118 16.39 10.58 0.60
N ASP A 119 17.71 10.45 0.48
CA ASP A 119 18.49 9.47 1.26
C ASP A 119 18.58 9.82 2.75
N ARG A 120 18.31 11.07 3.11
CA ARG A 120 18.36 11.58 4.49
C ARG A 120 16.98 11.65 5.15
N LEU A 121 15.90 11.27 4.46
CA LEU A 121 14.56 11.30 5.04
C LEU A 121 14.40 10.42 6.28
N HIS A 122 15.26 9.41 6.47
CA HIS A 122 15.27 8.58 7.67
C HIS A 122 15.74 9.33 8.94
N GLU A 123 16.47 10.43 8.78
CA GLU A 123 16.97 11.29 9.86
C GLU A 123 15.88 12.21 10.43
N HIS A 124 14.84 12.49 9.64
CA HIS A 124 13.74 13.38 10.01
C HIS A 124 12.60 12.63 10.71
N ASN A 125 11.78 13.36 11.46
CA ASN A 125 10.53 12.81 12.00
C ASN A 125 9.42 12.80 10.94
N ASP A 126 8.32 12.07 11.21
CA ASP A 126 7.24 11.87 10.23
C ASP A 126 6.62 13.19 9.74
N ALA A 127 6.44 14.19 10.62
CA ALA A 127 5.86 15.48 10.26
C ALA A 127 6.79 16.29 9.33
N GLN A 128 8.10 16.27 9.61
CA GLN A 128 9.11 16.92 8.76
C GLN A 128 9.19 16.26 7.39
N VAL A 129 9.17 14.93 7.31
CA VAL A 129 9.16 14.21 6.03
C VAL A 129 7.88 14.52 5.26
N LEU A 130 6.72 14.53 5.92
CA LEU A 130 5.45 14.87 5.29
C LEU A 130 5.49 16.27 4.69
N GLN A 131 6.01 17.26 5.43
CA GLN A 131 6.17 18.63 4.94
C GLN A 131 7.10 18.71 3.72
N GLN A 132 8.25 18.05 3.77
CA GLN A 132 9.21 18.05 2.66
C GLN A 132 8.63 17.39 1.40
N LEU A 133 7.96 16.24 1.55
CA LEU A 133 7.37 15.52 0.42
C LEU A 133 6.18 16.28 -0.18
N THR A 134 5.34 16.88 0.64
CA THR A 134 4.15 17.62 0.17
C THR A 134 4.47 19.00 -0.42
N ALA A 135 5.70 19.48 -0.28
CA ALA A 135 6.18 20.66 -1.00
C ALA A 135 6.35 20.39 -2.51
N VAL A 136 6.49 19.12 -2.92
CA VAL A 136 6.60 18.71 -4.32
C VAL A 136 5.20 18.66 -4.95
N LYS A 137 5.05 19.32 -6.10
CA LYS A 137 3.78 19.34 -6.84
C LYS A 137 3.37 17.92 -7.23
N GLY A 138 2.11 17.59 -6.96
CA GLY A 138 1.55 16.27 -7.25
C GLY A 138 1.78 15.22 -6.17
N ILE A 139 2.53 15.52 -5.10
CA ILE A 139 2.64 14.65 -3.93
C ILE A 139 1.75 15.21 -2.83
N GLY A 140 0.59 14.57 -2.63
CA GLY A 140 -0.34 14.92 -1.55
C GLY A 140 0.00 14.22 -0.23
N PRO A 141 -0.67 14.59 0.88
CA PRO A 141 -0.47 13.96 2.19
C PRO A 141 -0.59 12.44 2.15
N TRP A 142 -1.61 11.91 1.46
CA TRP A 142 -1.81 10.47 1.33
C TRP A 142 -0.59 9.79 0.67
N THR A 143 -0.06 10.34 -0.43
CA THR A 143 1.11 9.76 -1.10
C THR A 143 2.35 9.78 -0.20
N ALA A 144 2.56 10.87 0.55
CA ALA A 144 3.66 10.99 1.48
C ALA A 144 3.52 10.03 2.69
N GLU A 145 2.31 9.83 3.21
CA GLU A 145 2.02 8.83 4.26
C GLU A 145 2.28 7.40 3.78
N ILE A 146 1.87 7.07 2.55
CA ILE A 146 2.17 5.78 1.91
C ILE A 146 3.69 5.60 1.74
N PHE A 147 4.41 6.65 1.31
CA PHE A 147 5.87 6.61 1.22
C PHE A 147 6.53 6.35 2.59
N LEU A 148 6.08 7.04 3.65
CA LEU A 148 6.55 6.82 5.01
C LEU A 148 6.36 5.36 5.45
N MET A 149 5.20 4.77 5.16
CA MET A 149 4.89 3.38 5.51
C MET A 149 5.72 2.35 4.77
N PHE A 150 5.87 2.49 3.45
CA PHE A 150 6.41 1.42 2.61
C PHE A 150 7.88 1.58 2.25
N ARG A 151 8.39 2.82 2.18
CA ARG A 151 9.81 3.11 1.87
C ARG A 151 10.61 3.42 3.11
N LEU A 152 10.05 4.19 4.05
CA LEU A 152 10.73 4.47 5.32
C LEU A 152 10.34 3.51 6.45
N GLN A 153 9.42 2.58 6.19
CA GLN A 153 8.96 1.56 7.14
C GLN A 153 8.58 2.15 8.52
N ARG A 154 8.03 3.36 8.53
CA ARG A 154 7.56 4.02 9.76
C ARG A 154 6.40 3.21 10.35
N PRO A 155 6.46 2.79 11.63
CA PRO A 155 5.47 1.88 12.19
C PRO A 155 4.16 2.56 12.57
N ASP A 156 4.16 3.88 12.76
CA ASP A 156 3.05 4.63 13.37
C ASP A 156 2.39 5.68 12.47
N VAL A 157 2.29 5.38 11.17
CA VAL A 157 1.60 6.21 10.17
C VAL A 157 0.25 5.60 9.79
N PHE A 158 -0.78 6.45 9.67
CA PHE A 158 -2.14 6.04 9.33
C PHE A 158 -2.76 6.96 8.26
N PRO A 159 -2.80 6.54 6.98
CA PRO A 159 -3.34 7.35 5.88
C PRO A 159 -4.87 7.46 5.95
N VAL A 160 -5.38 8.34 6.81
CA VAL A 160 -6.83 8.41 7.14
C VAL A 160 -7.72 8.69 5.92
N ALA A 161 -7.18 9.34 4.89
CA ALA A 161 -7.89 9.63 3.64
C ALA A 161 -7.99 8.42 2.69
N ASP A 162 -7.36 7.28 3.04
CA ASP A 162 -7.37 6.09 2.20
C ASP A 162 -8.76 5.42 2.18
N LEU A 163 -9.37 5.39 1.00
CA LEU A 163 -10.69 4.78 0.81
C LEU A 163 -10.71 3.28 1.10
N GLY A 164 -9.58 2.58 0.93
CA GLY A 164 -9.44 1.18 1.31
C GLY A 164 -9.54 1.00 2.83
N LEU A 165 -8.87 1.86 3.61
CA LEU A 165 -8.95 1.86 5.07
C LEU A 165 -10.36 2.21 5.56
N VAL A 166 -11.01 3.22 4.94
CA VAL A 166 -12.41 3.57 5.24
C VAL A 166 -13.34 2.38 5.01
N LYS A 167 -13.24 1.72 3.85
CA LYS A 167 -14.04 0.54 3.49
C LYS A 167 -13.77 -0.65 4.42
N ALA A 168 -12.50 -0.90 4.74
CA ALA A 168 -12.11 -1.98 5.64
C ALA A 168 -12.66 -1.76 7.04
N ALA A 169 -12.52 -0.54 7.58
CA ALA A 169 -13.05 -0.18 8.89
C ALA A 169 -14.59 -0.25 8.92
N GLN A 170 -15.28 0.25 7.90
CA GLN A 170 -16.74 0.13 7.81
C GLN A 170 -17.17 -1.34 7.90
N ARG A 171 -16.54 -2.20 7.11
CA ARG A 171 -16.86 -3.63 7.03
C ARG A 171 -16.54 -4.38 8.33
N LEU A 172 -15.33 -4.24 8.85
CA LEU A 172 -14.86 -5.00 10.01
C LEU A 172 -15.58 -4.62 11.30
N TYR A 173 -15.85 -3.32 11.49
CA TYR A 173 -16.52 -2.80 12.68
C TYR A 173 -18.03 -2.66 12.48
N ARG A 174 -18.57 -3.30 11.43
CA ARG A 174 -20.02 -3.40 11.13
C ARG A 174 -20.74 -2.05 11.17
N MET A 175 -20.10 -1.01 10.63
CA MET A 175 -20.66 0.33 10.62
C MET A 175 -21.69 0.46 9.51
N ARG A 176 -22.87 1.02 9.82
CA ARG A 176 -23.95 1.23 8.84
C ARG A 176 -23.53 2.15 7.69
N GLN A 177 -22.71 3.16 8.01
CA GLN A 177 -22.18 4.14 7.05
C GLN A 177 -20.66 4.14 7.10
N PRO A 178 -19.98 4.59 6.03
CA PRO A 178 -18.53 4.82 6.05
C PRO A 178 -18.16 5.71 7.25
N PRO A 179 -17.13 5.34 8.05
CA PRO A 179 -16.71 6.18 9.16
C PRO A 179 -16.23 7.56 8.67
N THR A 180 -16.55 8.60 9.44
CA THR A 180 -15.94 9.92 9.25
C THR A 180 -14.44 9.86 9.53
N ARG A 181 -13.69 10.85 9.03
CA ARG A 181 -12.26 11.01 9.29
C ARG A 181 -11.96 10.96 10.80
N GLU A 182 -12.71 11.70 11.60
CA GLU A 182 -12.55 11.76 13.06
C GLU A 182 -12.78 10.40 13.73
N LYS A 183 -13.84 9.69 13.32
CA LYS A 183 -14.14 8.37 13.86
C LYS A 183 -13.05 7.36 13.51
N LEU A 184 -12.51 7.43 12.29
CA LEU A 184 -11.44 6.57 11.84
C LEU A 184 -10.12 6.87 12.59
N LEU A 185 -9.80 8.14 12.84
CA LEU A 185 -8.64 8.52 13.66
C LEU A 185 -8.80 8.04 15.10
N LYS A 186 -9.97 8.24 15.72
CA LYS A 186 -10.25 7.76 17.09
C LYS A 186 -10.08 6.24 17.21
N LEU A 187 -10.52 5.50 16.19
CA LEU A 187 -10.30 4.06 16.12
C LEU A 187 -8.80 3.73 16.04
N ALA A 188 -8.07 4.46 15.19
CA ALA A 188 -6.64 4.24 14.98
C ALA A 188 -5.75 4.56 16.19
N GLU A 189 -6.20 5.39 17.14
CA GLU A 189 -5.43 5.70 18.36
C GLU A 189 -5.16 4.45 19.21
N ALA A 190 -6.07 3.47 19.23
CA ALA A 190 -5.86 2.21 19.95
C ALA A 190 -4.70 1.37 19.40
N TRP A 191 -4.26 1.65 18.17
CA TRP A 191 -3.23 0.89 17.47
C TRP A 191 -1.83 1.50 17.57
N ARG A 192 -1.68 2.68 18.18
CA ARG A 192 -0.35 3.25 18.46
C ARG A 192 0.49 2.30 19.32
N PRO A 193 1.81 2.17 19.08
CA PRO A 193 2.61 2.88 18.07
C PRO A 193 2.75 2.13 16.73
N TYR A 194 1.77 1.30 16.37
CA TYR A 194 1.84 0.35 15.25
C TYR A 194 0.72 0.56 14.22
N ARG A 195 0.28 1.80 14.03
CA ARG A 195 -0.83 2.12 13.12
C ARG A 195 -0.58 1.70 11.67
N SER A 196 0.66 1.69 11.19
CA SER A 196 0.98 1.23 9.84
C SER A 196 0.80 -0.27 9.67
N ILE A 197 1.08 -1.04 10.72
CA ILE A 197 0.85 -2.49 10.75
C ILE A 197 -0.65 -2.75 10.77
N ALA A 198 -1.42 -2.00 11.58
CA ALA A 198 -2.87 -2.11 11.60
C ALA A 198 -3.50 -1.78 10.24
N ALA A 199 -3.08 -0.68 9.61
CA ALA A 199 -3.51 -0.29 8.26
C ALA A 199 -3.23 -1.40 7.23
N TRP A 200 -2.06 -2.05 7.30
CA TRP A 200 -1.76 -3.19 6.43
C TRP A 200 -2.75 -4.34 6.60
N TYR A 201 -3.09 -4.71 7.84
CA TYR A 201 -4.10 -5.74 8.10
C TYR A 201 -5.50 -5.33 7.66
N LEU A 202 -5.88 -4.05 7.81
CA LEU A 202 -7.13 -3.52 7.28
C LEU A 202 -7.21 -3.72 5.76
N TRP A 203 -6.17 -3.37 5.01
CA TRP A 203 -6.14 -3.63 3.56
C TRP A 203 -6.24 -5.12 3.23
N ARG A 204 -5.52 -6.00 3.95
CA ARG A 204 -5.60 -7.45 3.74
C ARG A 204 -7.01 -8.00 4.01
N SER A 205 -7.74 -7.42 4.95
CA SER A 205 -9.10 -7.85 5.28
C SER A 205 -10.11 -7.70 4.13
N LEU A 206 -9.85 -6.79 3.19
CA LEU A 206 -10.73 -6.56 2.04
C LEU A 206 -10.81 -7.79 1.12
N SER A 207 -9.73 -8.57 1.06
CA SER A 207 -9.63 -9.82 0.29
C SER A 207 -10.14 -11.06 1.02
N LEU A 208 -10.41 -10.96 2.33
CA LEU A 208 -10.96 -12.08 3.10
C LEU A 208 -12.46 -12.25 2.81
N PRO A 209 -13.04 -13.45 3.02
CA PRO A 209 -14.49 -13.63 2.98
C PRO A 209 -15.20 -12.78 4.03
N SER A 210 -16.43 -12.34 3.76
CA SER A 210 -17.20 -11.61 4.78
C SER A 210 -17.55 -12.55 5.93
N PRO A 211 -17.48 -12.12 7.21
CA PRO A 211 -17.93 -12.94 8.33
C PRO A 211 -19.41 -13.36 8.22
N VAL A 212 -20.21 -12.68 7.39
CA VAL A 212 -21.59 -13.06 7.06
C VAL A 212 -21.64 -14.30 6.16
N ALA A 213 -20.66 -14.49 5.28
CA ALA A 213 -20.62 -15.63 4.36
C ALA A 213 -20.25 -16.95 5.07
N THR A 214 -19.47 -16.89 6.14
CA THR A 214 -19.05 -18.07 6.91
C THR A 214 -20.22 -18.70 7.68
N THR A 215 -21.26 -17.94 8.04
CA THR A 215 -22.45 -18.48 8.73
C THR A 215 -23.43 -19.17 7.78
N LEU A 216 -23.38 -18.90 6.47
CA LEU A 216 -24.29 -19.50 5.48
C LEU A 216 -23.74 -20.77 4.81
N MET A 217 -22.50 -21.19 5.13
CA MET A 217 -21.94 -22.45 4.67
C MET A 217 -21.96 -23.49 5.80
N SER A 218 -23.15 -24.00 6.12
CA SER A 218 -23.29 -25.25 6.87
C SER A 218 -22.83 -26.43 6.01
N PRO A 219 -22.23 -27.49 6.60
CA PRO A 219 -21.65 -28.58 5.82
C PRO A 219 -22.75 -29.40 5.15
N THR A 220 -22.78 -29.37 3.82
CA THR A 220 -23.63 -30.24 3.00
C THR A 220 -23.37 -31.70 3.40
N LYS A 221 -24.43 -32.39 3.86
CA LYS A 221 -24.42 -33.82 4.20
C LYS A 221 -23.73 -34.61 3.08
N ARG A 222 -22.65 -35.34 3.42
CA ARG A 222 -22.07 -36.37 2.55
C ARG A 222 -23.14 -37.42 2.27
N ARG A 223 -23.55 -37.58 1.02
CA ARG A 223 -24.27 -38.77 0.56
C ARG A 223 -23.27 -39.91 0.43
N THR A 224 -23.51 -40.99 1.14
CA THR A 224 -22.85 -42.30 0.95
C THR A 224 -23.24 -42.87 -0.42
N PRO A 225 -22.32 -43.54 -1.14
CA PRO A 225 -22.65 -44.20 -2.39
C PRO A 225 -23.30 -45.56 -2.08
N GLU A 226 -24.53 -45.72 -2.53
CA GLU A 226 -25.27 -46.98 -2.46
C GLU A 226 -24.88 -47.87 -3.65
N SER A 227 -24.48 -49.10 -3.34
CA SER A 227 -24.05 -50.13 -4.27
C SER A 227 -25.22 -50.66 -5.10
N ARG A 228 -25.08 -50.79 -6.43
CA ARG A 228 -25.90 -51.71 -7.24
C ARG A 228 -25.16 -52.22 -8.48
N SER A 229 -24.70 -53.46 -8.34
CA SER A 229 -24.90 -54.62 -9.23
C SER A 229 -24.97 -54.44 -10.76
N ARG A 230 -24.05 -55.18 -11.40
CA ARG A 230 -23.87 -55.58 -12.82
C ARG A 230 -25.14 -55.93 -13.62
N ARG A 231 -25.13 -55.61 -14.92
CA ARG A 231 -25.44 -56.53 -16.06
C ARG A 231 -24.91 -55.98 -17.42
N PRO A 232 -24.66 -56.84 -18.43
CA PRO A 232 -23.68 -56.65 -19.52
C PRO A 232 -24.27 -56.14 -20.87
N PRO A 233 -23.46 -55.92 -21.94
CA PRO A 233 -23.84 -55.12 -23.12
C PRO A 233 -24.39 -55.96 -24.30
N PRO A 234 -24.92 -55.30 -25.35
CA PRO A 234 -24.90 -55.88 -26.68
C PRO A 234 -24.31 -54.97 -27.78
N VAL A 235 -23.45 -55.63 -28.57
CA VAL A 235 -22.93 -55.42 -29.96
C VAL A 235 -22.24 -54.10 -30.33
#